data_AF-A0A9E5FKR3-F1
#
_entry.id   AF-A0A9E5FKR3-F1
#
_cell.length_a   1.000
_cell.length_b   1.000
_cell.length_c   1.000
_cell.angle_alpha   90.00
_cell.angle_beta   90.00
_cell.angle_gamma   90.00
#
_symmetry.space_group_name_H-M   'P 1'
#
loop_
_entity.id
_entity.type
_entity.pdbx_description
1 polymer ?
#
loop_
_entity_poly.entity_id
_entity_poly.type
_entity_poly.pdbx_seq_one_letter_code
_entity_poly.pdbx_strand_id
1 'polypeptide(L)'
;MPKPGELEMVAPKRAKPPLHWSDLTVDERKEKVVELGLPAFRADQISRQFFGRLSNDPQTWTDIPAELRPAVQAQLFPELLTSVKALDCDGGTTVKQVWKLFDGAMVESVLMRYPDRVTMCISSQAGCGMNCPFCATGQNGLTRNLSTAEIVEQILVGARALANDEIAGGVGRVNNIVFMGMGEPMANYKNVIAAIRRFTDDAPAGIGLSARGITLSTVGLVPRIYDLAKEGIPVTLAVSLHCPDDELRDTLVPINNRYKINEV
;
A
#
# COMPACT_ATOMS: atom_id res chain seq x y z
N MET A 1 -11.91 22.37 -2.85
CA MET A 1 -10.63 22.13 -3.54
C MET A 1 -9.60 23.06 -2.90
N PRO A 2 -8.41 22.56 -2.56
CA PRO A 2 -7.34 23.38 -1.98
C PRO A 2 -6.97 24.51 -2.95
N LYS A 3 -6.50 25.66 -2.43
CA LYS A 3 -5.99 26.74 -3.31
C LYS A 3 -4.69 26.25 -3.96
N PRO A 4 -4.38 26.61 -5.23
CA PRO A 4 -3.11 26.26 -5.84
C PRO A 4 -1.92 26.65 -4.95
N GLY A 5 -1.00 25.71 -4.72
CA GLY A 5 0.18 25.90 -3.85
C GLY A 5 -0.04 25.64 -2.36
N GLU A 6 -1.28 25.49 -1.89
CA GLU A 6 -1.57 25.16 -0.48
C GLU A 6 -1.33 23.66 -0.22
N LEU A 7 -0.48 23.35 0.76
CA LEU A 7 -0.09 21.98 1.12
C LEU A 7 -0.95 21.45 2.28
N GLU A 8 -1.60 20.30 2.07
CA GLU A 8 -2.37 19.60 3.09
C GLU A 8 -1.59 18.40 3.65
N MET A 9 -0.76 18.65 4.67
CA MET A 9 0.11 17.60 5.22
C MET A 9 -0.58 16.70 6.25
N VAL A 10 -1.73 17.11 6.77
CA VAL A 10 -2.49 16.40 7.80
C VAL A 10 -3.84 15.99 7.24
N ALA A 11 -4.10 14.68 7.24
CA ALA A 11 -5.39 14.15 6.85
C ALA A 11 -6.53 14.67 7.79
N PRO A 12 -7.70 15.05 7.23
CA PRO A 12 -8.89 15.35 8.01
C PRO A 12 -9.28 14.22 8.98
N LYS A 13 -9.82 14.57 10.16
CA LYS A 13 -10.32 13.58 11.12
C LYS A 13 -11.57 12.90 10.56
N ARG A 14 -11.44 11.62 10.18
CA ARG A 14 -12.53 10.73 9.74
C ARG A 14 -12.54 9.44 10.56
N ALA A 15 -13.56 8.60 10.34
CA ALA A 15 -13.61 7.25 10.89
C ALA A 15 -12.30 6.50 10.58
N LYS A 16 -11.83 5.72 11.56
CA LYS A 16 -10.61 4.92 11.38
C LYS A 16 -10.93 3.72 10.48
N PRO A 17 -9.99 3.27 9.63
CA PRO A 17 -10.11 2.01 8.93
C PRO A 17 -10.39 0.87 9.90
N PRO A 18 -11.18 -0.14 9.50
CA PRO A 18 -11.38 -1.32 10.33
C PRO A 18 -10.04 -2.01 10.57
N LEU A 19 -9.85 -2.55 11.77
CA LEU A 19 -8.63 -3.28 12.09
C LEU A 19 -8.53 -4.52 11.20
N HIS A 20 -7.36 -4.75 10.60
CA HIS A 20 -7.11 -5.92 9.78
C HIS A 20 -5.80 -6.61 10.20
N TRP A 21 -5.68 -7.91 9.90
CA TRP A 21 -4.52 -8.74 10.24
C TRP A 21 -3.16 -8.15 9.80
N SER A 22 -3.16 -7.46 8.67
CA SER A 22 -2.00 -6.78 8.09
C SER A 22 -1.56 -5.52 8.84
N ASP A 23 -2.43 -4.91 9.65
CA ASP A 23 -2.06 -3.77 10.50
C ASP A 23 -1.25 -4.19 11.72
N LEU A 24 -1.38 -5.46 12.12
CA LEU A 24 -0.83 -6.00 13.35
C LEU A 24 0.60 -6.51 13.16
N THR A 25 1.43 -6.26 14.17
CA THR A 25 2.72 -6.94 14.36
C THR A 25 2.52 -8.42 14.69
N VAL A 26 3.60 -9.20 14.64
CA VAL A 26 3.54 -10.64 14.95
C VAL A 26 3.06 -10.89 16.39
N ASP A 27 3.42 -10.02 17.33
CA ASP A 27 3.02 -10.17 18.72
C ASP A 27 1.57 -9.73 18.95
N GLU A 28 1.15 -8.61 18.37
CA GLU A 28 -0.26 -8.20 18.41
C GLU A 28 -1.20 -9.23 17.74
N ARG A 29 -0.73 -9.93 16.69
CA ARG A 29 -1.46 -11.06 16.09
C ARG A 29 -1.67 -12.21 17.08
N LYS A 30 -0.66 -12.53 17.90
CA LYS A 30 -0.78 -13.57 18.95
C LYS A 30 -1.78 -13.15 20.02
N GLU A 31 -1.73 -11.88 20.44
CA GLU A 31 -2.69 -11.33 21.41
C GLU A 31 -4.12 -11.41 20.87
N LYS A 32 -4.34 -11.02 19.60
CA LYS A 32 -5.67 -11.05 18.99
C LYS A 32 -6.25 -12.44 18.82
N VAL A 33 -5.46 -13.46 18.50
CA VAL A 33 -6.01 -14.83 18.45
C VAL A 33 -6.36 -15.35 19.85
N VAL A 34 -5.60 -14.97 20.88
CA VAL A 34 -5.92 -15.32 22.28
C VAL A 34 -7.22 -14.68 22.74
N GLU A 35 -7.45 -13.40 22.41
CA GLU A 35 -8.73 -12.72 22.66
C GLU A 35 -9.93 -13.44 22.00
N LEU A 36 -9.72 -14.09 20.87
CA LEU A 36 -10.73 -14.89 20.15
C LEU A 36 -10.90 -16.32 20.68
N GLY A 37 -10.21 -16.69 21.76
CA GLY A 37 -10.26 -18.03 22.34
C GLY A 37 -9.41 -19.07 21.62
N LEU A 38 -8.50 -18.65 20.73
CA LEU A 38 -7.55 -19.53 20.06
C LEU A 38 -6.20 -19.54 20.80
N PRO A 39 -5.47 -20.68 20.82
CA PRO A 39 -4.10 -20.70 21.29
C PRO A 39 -3.20 -19.74 20.49
N ALA A 40 -2.24 -19.08 21.14
CA ALA A 40 -1.35 -18.08 20.52
C ALA A 40 -0.62 -18.59 19.26
N PHE A 41 -0.27 -19.89 19.20
CA PHE A 41 0.39 -20.48 18.04
C PHE A 41 -0.46 -20.46 16.76
N ARG A 42 -1.80 -20.29 16.86
CA ARG A 42 -2.69 -20.16 15.71
C ARG A 42 -2.42 -18.89 14.90
N ALA A 43 -1.79 -17.88 15.48
CA ALA A 43 -1.41 -16.67 14.76
C ALA A 43 -0.40 -16.95 13.62
N ASP A 44 0.56 -17.86 13.82
CA ASP A 44 1.50 -18.26 12.76
C ASP A 44 0.75 -18.97 11.62
N GLN A 45 -0.15 -19.89 11.96
CA GLN A 45 -0.97 -20.64 11.00
C GLN A 45 -1.86 -19.72 10.14
N ILE A 46 -2.62 -18.84 10.79
CA ILE A 46 -3.42 -17.80 10.12
C ILE A 46 -2.55 -16.96 9.18
N SER A 47 -1.38 -16.52 9.67
CA SER A 47 -0.49 -15.69 8.87
C SER A 47 0.10 -16.43 7.67
N ARG A 48 0.36 -17.74 7.77
CA ARG A 48 0.81 -18.56 6.65
C ARG A 48 -0.29 -18.80 5.62
N GLN A 49 -1.53 -18.95 6.04
CA GLN A 49 -2.68 -19.01 5.11
C GLN A 49 -2.79 -17.69 4.33
N PHE A 50 -2.74 -16.57 5.06
CA PHE A 50 -2.94 -15.25 4.48
C PHE A 50 -1.77 -14.74 3.63
N PHE A 51 -0.56 -14.67 4.20
CA PHE A 51 0.61 -14.13 3.50
C PHE A 51 1.32 -15.16 2.62
N GLY A 52 1.45 -16.40 3.11
CA GLY A 52 2.23 -17.43 2.42
C GLY A 52 1.45 -18.11 1.29
N ARG A 53 0.20 -18.49 1.55
CA ARG A 53 -0.67 -19.19 0.57
C ARG A 53 -1.59 -18.25 -0.19
N LEU A 54 -1.53 -16.95 0.10
CA LEU A 54 -2.38 -15.92 -0.50
C LEU A 54 -3.88 -16.21 -0.35
N SER A 55 -4.30 -16.99 0.65
CA SER A 55 -5.71 -17.25 0.91
C SER A 55 -6.34 -16.06 1.65
N ASN A 56 -7.51 -15.62 1.22
CA ASN A 56 -8.24 -14.49 1.81
C ASN A 56 -9.62 -14.86 2.37
N ASP A 57 -9.94 -16.15 2.43
CA ASP A 57 -11.20 -16.63 3.00
C ASP A 57 -10.95 -17.51 4.23
N PRO A 58 -11.05 -16.94 5.45
CA PRO A 58 -10.90 -17.69 6.69
C PRO A 58 -11.86 -18.85 6.87
N GLN A 59 -13.00 -18.88 6.16
CA GLN A 59 -13.94 -20.00 6.24
C GLN A 59 -13.36 -21.29 5.66
N THR A 60 -12.39 -21.18 4.75
CA THR A 60 -11.70 -22.31 4.11
C THR A 60 -10.54 -22.87 4.95
N TRP A 61 -10.13 -22.18 6.02
CA TRP A 61 -8.95 -22.53 6.80
C TRP A 61 -9.23 -23.66 7.79
N THR A 62 -8.94 -24.89 7.36
CA THR A 62 -9.22 -26.12 8.12
C THR A 62 -8.39 -26.29 9.39
N ASP A 63 -7.31 -25.54 9.52
CA ASP A 63 -6.50 -25.40 10.73
C ASP A 63 -7.22 -24.61 11.83
N ILE A 64 -8.27 -23.85 11.52
CA ILE A 64 -9.11 -23.16 12.51
C ILE A 64 -10.37 -23.99 12.80
N PRO A 65 -10.77 -24.14 14.09
CA PRO A 65 -12.05 -24.74 14.46
C PRO A 65 -13.21 -24.08 13.71
N ALA A 66 -14.10 -24.88 13.14
CA ALA A 66 -15.14 -24.40 12.23
C ALA A 66 -16.05 -23.33 12.88
N GLU A 67 -16.31 -23.48 14.17
CA GLU A 67 -17.11 -22.58 15.00
C GLU A 67 -16.48 -21.19 15.20
N LEU A 68 -15.15 -21.07 15.07
CA LEU A 68 -14.43 -19.80 15.25
C LEU A 68 -14.11 -19.08 13.93
N ARG A 69 -14.21 -19.75 12.77
CA ARG A 69 -13.89 -19.13 11.46
C ARG A 69 -14.71 -17.87 11.16
N PRO A 70 -16.03 -17.82 11.43
CA PRO A 70 -16.81 -16.59 11.20
C PRO A 70 -16.35 -15.41 12.06
N ALA A 71 -15.98 -15.67 13.32
CA ALA A 71 -15.47 -14.64 14.23
C ALA A 71 -14.09 -14.13 13.79
N VAL A 72 -13.20 -15.03 13.35
CA VAL A 72 -11.89 -14.69 12.79
C VAL A 72 -12.06 -13.81 11.55
N GLN A 73 -12.94 -14.19 10.61
CA GLN A 73 -13.19 -13.40 9.42
C GLN A 73 -13.72 -12.01 9.75
N ALA A 74 -14.77 -11.92 10.56
CA ALA A 74 -15.42 -10.66 10.87
C ALA A 74 -14.51 -9.67 11.63
N GLN A 75 -13.63 -10.16 12.51
CA GLN A 75 -12.82 -9.30 13.38
C GLN A 75 -11.41 -9.03 12.86
N LEU A 76 -10.84 -9.93 12.03
CA LEU A 76 -9.43 -9.85 11.61
C LEU A 76 -9.25 -9.71 10.10
N PHE A 77 -10.26 -10.04 9.30
CA PHE A 77 -10.23 -9.98 7.84
C PHE A 77 -11.45 -9.25 7.26
N PRO A 78 -11.81 -8.05 7.77
CA PRO A 78 -12.85 -7.25 7.12
C PRO A 78 -12.43 -6.88 5.69
N GLU A 79 -13.40 -6.75 4.78
CA GLU A 79 -13.13 -6.31 3.41
C GLU A 79 -12.56 -4.87 3.43
N LEU A 80 -11.37 -4.69 2.86
CA LEU A 80 -10.69 -3.39 2.80
C LEU A 80 -10.90 -2.67 1.47
N LEU A 81 -10.91 -3.43 0.37
CA LEU A 81 -10.97 -2.93 -0.99
C LEU A 81 -12.14 -3.58 -1.75
N THR A 82 -13.18 -2.81 -2.06
CA THR A 82 -14.25 -3.26 -2.94
C THR A 82 -13.93 -2.87 -4.39
N SER A 83 -13.87 -3.83 -5.31
CA SER A 83 -13.64 -3.57 -6.74
C SER A 83 -14.79 -2.75 -7.32
N VAL A 84 -14.48 -1.59 -7.90
CA VAL A 84 -15.47 -0.73 -8.57
C VAL A 84 -15.38 -0.87 -10.09
N LYS A 85 -14.16 -0.87 -10.62
CA LYS A 85 -13.91 -0.90 -12.07
C LYS A 85 -12.51 -1.40 -12.37
N ALA A 86 -12.42 -2.39 -13.25
CA ALA A 86 -11.18 -2.80 -13.90
C ALA A 86 -11.12 -2.22 -15.32
N LEU A 87 -9.92 -1.85 -15.74
CA LEU A 87 -9.58 -1.48 -17.11
C LEU A 87 -8.26 -2.16 -17.46
N ASP A 88 -8.19 -2.78 -18.63
CA ASP A 88 -6.96 -3.40 -19.11
C ASP A 88 -6.45 -2.76 -20.40
N CYS A 89 -5.16 -2.96 -20.65
CA CYS A 89 -4.49 -2.65 -21.91
C CYS A 89 -3.33 -3.64 -22.15
N ASP A 90 -2.62 -3.47 -23.26
CA ASP A 90 -1.47 -4.31 -23.62
C ASP A 90 -1.82 -5.81 -23.69
N GLY A 91 -2.99 -6.12 -24.25
CA GLY A 91 -3.48 -7.51 -24.33
C GLY A 91 -3.76 -8.14 -22.96
N GLY A 92 -4.17 -7.34 -21.97
CA GLY A 92 -4.49 -7.80 -20.62
C GLY A 92 -3.27 -7.92 -19.69
N THR A 93 -2.08 -7.50 -20.14
CA THR A 93 -0.85 -7.56 -19.35
C THR A 93 -0.66 -6.33 -18.45
N THR A 94 -1.42 -5.27 -18.69
CA THR A 94 -1.55 -4.10 -17.82
C THR A 94 -3.00 -3.98 -17.36
N VAL A 95 -3.25 -3.97 -16.06
CA VAL A 95 -4.60 -3.88 -15.47
C VAL A 95 -4.63 -2.76 -14.44
N LYS A 96 -5.42 -1.72 -14.70
CA LYS A 96 -5.77 -0.68 -13.74
C LYS A 96 -7.05 -1.06 -13.01
N GLN A 97 -7.03 -0.95 -11.69
CA GLN A 97 -8.15 -1.26 -10.84
C GLN A 97 -8.50 -0.08 -9.95
N VAL A 98 -9.80 0.27 -9.91
CA VAL A 98 -10.37 1.26 -9.00
C VAL A 98 -10.98 0.53 -7.81
N TRP A 99 -10.56 0.94 -6.61
CA TRP A 99 -11.02 0.38 -5.34
C TRP A 99 -11.83 1.41 -4.59
N LYS A 100 -12.95 0.98 -4.01
CA LYS A 100 -13.69 1.73 -2.99
C LYS A 100 -13.28 1.21 -1.62
N LEU A 101 -12.96 2.14 -0.73
CA LEU A 101 -12.58 1.87 0.66
C LEU A 101 -13.81 1.95 1.59
N PHE A 102 -13.65 1.54 2.85
CA PHE A 102 -14.74 1.47 3.83
C PHE A 102 -15.49 2.80 4.02
N ASP A 103 -14.82 3.95 3.85
CA ASP A 103 -15.38 5.29 4.00
C ASP A 103 -15.86 5.90 2.67
N GLY A 104 -15.91 5.09 1.60
CA GLY A 104 -16.33 5.52 0.27
C GLY A 104 -15.26 6.28 -0.51
N ALA A 105 -14.07 6.53 0.07
CA ALA A 105 -12.95 7.05 -0.69
C ALA A 105 -12.53 6.05 -1.78
N MET A 106 -12.01 6.56 -2.90
CA MET A 106 -11.53 5.73 -4.00
C MET A 106 -10.02 5.85 -4.15
N VAL A 107 -9.37 4.72 -4.43
CA VAL A 107 -7.95 4.64 -4.77
C VAL A 107 -7.74 3.75 -5.98
N GLU A 108 -6.58 3.89 -6.62
CA GLU A 108 -6.21 3.09 -7.78
C GLU A 108 -4.98 2.24 -7.47
N SER A 109 -4.93 1.04 -8.05
CA SER A 109 -3.70 0.28 -8.23
C SER A 109 -3.56 -0.17 -9.67
N VAL A 110 -2.33 -0.35 -10.14
CA VAL A 110 -2.05 -0.81 -11.51
C VAL A 110 -1.08 -1.98 -11.44
N LEU A 111 -1.48 -3.11 -12.01
CA LEU A 111 -0.61 -4.25 -12.25
C LEU A 111 -0.07 -4.17 -13.67
N MET A 112 1.25 -4.29 -13.84
CA MET A 112 1.91 -4.27 -15.14
C MET A 112 2.87 -5.46 -15.26
N ARG A 113 2.66 -6.32 -16.25
CA ARG A 113 3.58 -7.40 -16.60
C ARG A 113 4.55 -6.95 -17.69
N TYR A 114 5.82 -7.12 -17.40
CA TYR A 114 6.95 -6.96 -18.31
C TYR A 114 7.61 -8.32 -18.56
N PRO A 115 8.52 -8.46 -19.55
CA PRO A 115 9.19 -9.72 -19.83
C PRO A 115 9.92 -10.35 -18.63
N ASP A 116 10.47 -9.53 -17.73
CA ASP A 116 11.32 -9.96 -16.61
C ASP A 116 10.73 -9.68 -15.22
N ARG A 117 9.59 -8.99 -15.14
CA ARG A 117 8.98 -8.59 -13.86
C ARG A 117 7.49 -8.34 -13.93
N VAL A 118 6.83 -8.41 -12.78
CA VAL A 118 5.47 -7.91 -12.59
C VAL A 118 5.50 -6.82 -11.53
N THR A 119 5.11 -5.62 -11.95
CA THR A 119 5.14 -4.41 -11.14
C THR A 119 3.75 -4.03 -10.67
N MET A 120 3.62 -3.77 -9.38
CA MET A 120 2.43 -3.16 -8.79
C MET A 120 2.68 -1.70 -8.48
N CYS A 121 1.94 -0.81 -9.14
CA CYS A 121 1.83 0.60 -8.77
C CYS A 121 0.71 0.76 -7.75
N ILE A 122 1.05 1.21 -6.54
CA ILE A 122 0.12 1.26 -5.41
C ILE A 122 -0.01 2.67 -4.83
N SER A 123 -1.20 2.92 -4.29
CA SER A 123 -1.55 4.15 -3.59
C SER A 123 -1.14 4.08 -2.11
N SER A 124 -0.71 5.22 -1.57
CA SER A 124 -0.37 5.40 -0.15
C SER A 124 -1.38 6.29 0.60
N GLN A 125 -2.15 7.09 -0.13
CA GLN A 125 -3.20 7.96 0.40
C GLN A 125 -4.41 7.94 -0.55
N ALA A 126 -5.58 8.29 -0.02
CA ALA A 126 -6.72 8.66 -0.83
C ALA A 126 -6.65 10.18 -1.10
N GLY A 127 -6.34 10.54 -2.34
CA GLY A 127 -5.96 11.91 -2.69
C GLY A 127 -4.49 12.19 -2.36
N CYS A 128 -4.06 13.45 -2.48
CA CYS A 128 -2.70 13.85 -2.19
C CYS A 128 -2.65 15.33 -1.80
N GLY A 129 -2.00 15.63 -0.68
CA GLY A 129 -1.89 16.99 -0.16
C GLY A 129 -0.75 17.82 -0.75
N MET A 130 0.03 17.26 -1.68
CA MET A 130 1.20 17.94 -2.25
C MET A 130 0.83 18.98 -3.31
N ASN A 131 -0.40 18.93 -3.83
CA ASN A 131 -0.98 19.95 -4.70
C ASN A 131 -0.13 20.31 -5.93
N CYS A 132 0.60 19.33 -6.48
CA CYS A 132 1.33 19.51 -7.75
C CYS A 132 0.29 19.74 -8.88
N PRO A 133 0.29 20.89 -9.58
CA PRO A 133 -0.78 21.24 -10.52
C PRO A 133 -0.89 20.32 -11.73
N PHE A 134 0.16 19.59 -12.09
CA PHE A 134 0.14 18.60 -13.16
C PHE A 134 -0.44 17.24 -12.72
N CYS A 135 -0.65 17.03 -11.41
CA CYS A 135 -1.12 15.77 -10.85
C CYS A 135 -2.62 15.84 -10.54
N ALA A 136 -3.42 15.04 -11.24
CA ALA A 136 -4.87 14.95 -10.99
C ALA A 136 -5.20 14.59 -9.53
N THR A 137 -4.40 13.73 -8.89
CA THR A 137 -4.55 13.39 -7.47
C THR A 137 -4.30 14.59 -6.55
N GLY A 138 -3.30 15.42 -6.87
CA GLY A 138 -3.00 16.65 -6.11
C GLY A 138 -4.11 17.68 -6.19
N GLN A 139 -4.74 17.83 -7.36
CA GLN A 139 -5.86 18.75 -7.58
C GLN A 139 -7.11 18.38 -6.76
N ASN A 140 -7.29 17.10 -6.45
CA ASN A 140 -8.41 16.61 -5.64
C ASN A 140 -8.21 16.82 -4.12
N GLY A 141 -7.02 17.25 -3.69
CA GLY A 141 -6.67 17.43 -2.27
C GLY A 141 -6.49 16.12 -1.50
N LEU A 142 -6.21 16.21 -0.19
CA LEU A 142 -6.01 15.05 0.66
C LEU A 142 -7.33 14.63 1.34
N THR A 143 -7.78 13.41 1.08
CA THR A 143 -8.91 12.84 1.82
C THR A 143 -8.45 12.18 3.11
N ARG A 144 -7.49 11.24 3.02
CA ARG A 144 -6.86 10.59 4.18
C ARG A 144 -5.65 9.75 3.81
N ASN A 145 -4.88 9.39 4.83
CA ASN A 145 -3.89 8.32 4.75
C ASN A 145 -4.58 6.95 4.66
N LEU A 146 -3.96 6.03 3.93
CA LEU A 146 -4.33 4.61 3.97
C LEU A 146 -3.71 3.94 5.20
N SER A 147 -4.39 2.94 5.76
CA SER A 147 -3.80 2.05 6.77
C SER A 147 -2.70 1.17 6.15
N THR A 148 -1.90 0.54 7.01
CA THR A 148 -0.94 -0.48 6.58
C THR A 148 -1.66 -1.58 5.80
N ALA A 149 -2.81 -2.04 6.28
CA ALA A 149 -3.56 -3.09 5.62
C ALA A 149 -4.14 -2.69 4.27
N GLU A 150 -4.68 -1.47 4.11
CA GLU A 150 -5.17 -0.98 2.82
C GLU A 150 -4.03 -0.86 1.77
N ILE A 151 -2.80 -0.53 2.21
CA ILE A 151 -1.61 -0.52 1.33
C ILE A 151 -1.22 -1.95 0.97
N VAL A 152 -1.16 -2.85 1.96
CA VAL A 152 -0.75 -4.24 1.75
C VAL A 152 -1.73 -5.00 0.86
N GLU A 153 -3.02 -4.77 1.04
CA GLU A 153 -4.08 -5.49 0.32
C GLU A 153 -4.04 -5.22 -1.18
N GLN A 154 -3.61 -4.03 -1.62
CA GLN A 154 -3.43 -3.74 -3.05
C GLN A 154 -2.44 -4.72 -3.70
N ILE A 155 -1.36 -5.09 -2.99
CA ILE A 155 -0.37 -6.07 -3.46
C ILE A 155 -0.93 -7.48 -3.40
N LEU A 156 -1.60 -7.85 -2.31
CA LEU A 156 -2.13 -9.20 -2.12
C LEU A 156 -3.22 -9.54 -3.14
N VAL A 157 -4.08 -8.59 -3.51
CA VAL A 157 -5.06 -8.79 -4.58
C VAL A 157 -4.37 -9.03 -5.92
N GLY A 158 -3.35 -8.23 -6.27
CA GLY A 158 -2.58 -8.45 -7.49
C GLY A 158 -1.82 -9.78 -7.49
N ALA A 159 -1.26 -10.18 -6.34
CA ALA A 159 -0.57 -11.46 -6.18
C ALA A 159 -1.53 -12.66 -6.33
N ARG A 160 -2.74 -12.56 -5.76
CA ARG A 160 -3.81 -13.56 -5.94
C ARG A 160 -4.23 -13.68 -7.40
N ALA A 161 -4.49 -12.55 -8.07
CA ALA A 161 -4.87 -12.55 -9.48
C ALA A 161 -3.81 -13.22 -10.37
N LEU A 162 -2.52 -12.97 -10.11
CA LEU A 162 -1.41 -13.64 -10.81
C LEU A 162 -1.32 -15.14 -10.49
N ALA A 163 -1.54 -15.53 -9.24
CA ALA A 163 -1.49 -16.93 -8.83
C ALA A 163 -2.65 -17.75 -9.42
N ASN A 164 -3.80 -17.11 -9.61
CA ASN A 164 -5.02 -17.70 -10.17
C ASN A 164 -5.09 -17.63 -11.71
N ASP A 165 -4.04 -17.15 -12.38
CA ASP A 165 -4.00 -16.96 -13.84
C ASP A 165 -5.09 -16.00 -14.38
N GLU A 166 -5.49 -15.00 -13.58
CA GLU A 166 -6.50 -14.00 -13.94
C GLU A 166 -5.90 -12.84 -14.76
N ILE A 167 -4.57 -12.74 -14.83
CA ILE A 167 -3.83 -11.72 -15.58
C ILE A 167 -3.14 -12.38 -16.76
N ALA A 168 -3.27 -11.78 -17.95
CA ALA A 168 -2.64 -12.30 -19.15
C ALA A 168 -1.11 -12.50 -18.97
N GLY A 169 -0.58 -13.54 -19.63
CA GLY A 169 0.83 -13.92 -19.55
C GLY A 169 1.14 -15.06 -18.57
N GLY A 170 0.13 -15.79 -18.10
CA GLY A 170 0.30 -17.02 -17.32
C GLY A 170 0.47 -16.78 -15.82
N VAL A 171 0.43 -17.86 -15.03
CA VAL A 171 0.70 -17.83 -13.59
C VAL A 171 2.02 -17.09 -13.30
N GLY A 172 1.98 -16.18 -12.32
CA GLY A 172 3.13 -15.33 -11.99
C GLY A 172 3.16 -14.89 -10.53
N ARG A 173 4.10 -13.99 -10.23
CA ARG A 173 4.19 -13.35 -8.91
C ARG A 173 4.55 -11.88 -9.06
N VAL A 174 4.05 -11.05 -8.15
CA VAL A 174 4.55 -9.68 -8.00
C VAL A 174 6.00 -9.78 -7.53
N ASN A 175 6.90 -9.04 -8.17
CA ASN A 175 8.30 -8.94 -7.75
C ASN A 175 8.82 -7.51 -7.71
N ASN A 176 8.02 -6.55 -8.20
CA ASN A 176 8.30 -5.13 -8.11
C ASN A 176 7.10 -4.36 -7.55
N ILE A 177 7.36 -3.40 -6.67
CA ILE A 177 6.37 -2.49 -6.10
C ILE A 177 6.86 -1.07 -6.32
N VAL A 178 5.99 -0.19 -6.82
CA VAL A 178 6.27 1.23 -6.91
C VAL A 178 5.20 2.02 -6.17
N PHE A 179 5.63 2.83 -5.20
CA PHE A 179 4.76 3.79 -4.52
C PHE A 179 4.62 5.05 -5.39
N MET A 180 3.97 4.88 -6.55
CA MET A 180 3.74 5.93 -7.55
C MET A 180 2.25 6.02 -7.93
N GLY A 181 1.37 5.43 -7.12
CA GLY A 181 -0.07 5.62 -7.22
C GLY A 181 -0.51 6.93 -6.57
N MET A 182 -1.67 6.92 -5.92
CA MET A 182 -2.20 8.11 -5.27
C MET A 182 -1.50 8.39 -3.92
N GLY A 183 -1.12 9.64 -3.70
CA GLY A 183 -0.57 10.12 -2.43
C GLY A 183 0.94 10.32 -2.40
N GLU A 184 1.41 11.03 -1.38
CA GLU A 184 2.82 11.18 -1.02
C GLU A 184 3.18 10.17 0.08
N PRO A 185 3.96 9.11 -0.24
CA PRO A 185 4.26 8.05 0.70
C PRO A 185 4.94 8.54 1.98
N MET A 186 5.83 9.54 1.88
CA MET A 186 6.52 10.08 3.06
C MET A 186 5.60 10.91 3.97
N ALA A 187 4.46 11.39 3.47
CA ALA A 187 3.42 12.01 4.28
C ALA A 187 2.58 10.96 5.05
N ASN A 188 2.59 9.70 4.58
CA ASN A 188 2.01 8.54 5.28
C ASN A 188 3.08 7.59 5.87
N TYR A 189 4.20 8.16 6.35
CA TYR A 189 5.43 7.44 6.67
C TYR A 189 5.24 6.17 7.52
N LYS A 190 4.55 6.28 8.67
CA LYS A 190 4.40 5.14 9.60
C LYS A 190 3.73 3.93 8.95
N ASN A 191 2.63 4.15 8.24
CA ASN A 191 1.87 3.06 7.61
C ASN A 191 2.62 2.49 6.40
N VAL A 192 3.32 3.35 5.65
CA VAL A 192 4.14 2.94 4.51
C VAL A 192 5.33 2.07 4.95
N ILE A 193 6.06 2.47 5.99
CA ILE A 193 7.17 1.65 6.52
C ILE A 193 6.66 0.32 7.06
N ALA A 194 5.53 0.32 7.79
CA ALA A 194 4.91 -0.92 8.25
C ALA A 194 4.51 -1.82 7.07
N ALA A 195 3.95 -1.27 6.01
CA ALA A 195 3.58 -2.01 4.79
C ALA A 195 4.82 -2.57 4.08
N ILE A 196 5.90 -1.79 3.94
CA ILE A 196 7.18 -2.25 3.39
C ILE A 196 7.69 -3.45 4.19
N ARG A 197 7.66 -3.40 5.52
CA ARG A 197 8.04 -4.56 6.35
C ARG A 197 7.14 -5.77 6.09
N ARG A 198 5.81 -5.59 5.98
CA ARG A 198 4.89 -6.68 5.57
C ARG A 198 5.18 -7.22 4.17
N PHE A 199 5.72 -6.42 3.26
CA PHE A 199 6.16 -6.89 1.95
C PHE A 199 7.44 -7.70 2.05
N THR A 200 8.42 -7.25 2.83
CA THR A 200 9.77 -7.80 2.82
C THR A 200 9.99 -8.94 3.80
N ASP A 201 9.26 -8.96 4.92
CA ASP A 201 9.40 -10.02 5.91
C ASP A 201 8.86 -11.35 5.33
N ASP A 202 9.52 -12.46 5.64
CA ASP A 202 9.04 -13.79 5.24
C ASP A 202 7.77 -14.20 6.00
N ALA A 203 7.01 -15.15 5.44
CA ALA A 203 5.90 -15.76 6.16
C ALA A 203 6.42 -16.46 7.43
N PRO A 204 5.85 -16.18 8.61
CA PRO A 204 4.50 -15.65 8.87
C PRO A 204 4.39 -14.12 9.03
N ALA A 205 5.50 -13.38 9.04
CA ALA A 205 5.48 -11.94 9.30
C ALA A 205 4.96 -11.16 8.08
N GLY A 206 5.34 -11.55 6.87
CA GLY A 206 4.96 -10.92 5.61
C GLY A 206 4.96 -11.89 4.43
N ILE A 207 5.13 -11.37 3.21
CA ILE A 207 5.08 -12.13 1.95
C ILE A 207 6.44 -12.46 1.32
N GLY A 208 7.56 -12.00 1.88
CA GLY A 208 8.90 -12.37 1.45
C GLY A 208 9.37 -11.78 0.11
N LEU A 209 9.00 -10.53 -0.21
CA LEU A 209 9.53 -9.81 -1.38
C LEU A 209 10.91 -9.22 -1.13
N SER A 210 11.75 -9.22 -2.16
CA SER A 210 13.03 -8.50 -2.09
C SER A 210 12.77 -7.00 -1.96
N ALA A 211 13.33 -6.39 -0.90
CA ALA A 211 13.26 -4.93 -0.70
C ALA A 211 13.82 -4.14 -1.89
N ARG A 212 14.78 -4.71 -2.64
CA ARG A 212 15.35 -4.08 -3.85
C ARG A 212 14.33 -3.95 -4.99
N GLY A 213 13.28 -4.76 -4.98
CA GLY A 213 12.16 -4.66 -5.91
C GLY A 213 11.15 -3.57 -5.54
N ILE A 214 11.33 -2.90 -4.39
CA ILE A 214 10.43 -1.86 -3.91
C ILE A 214 11.05 -0.48 -4.18
N THR A 215 10.32 0.37 -4.89
CA THR A 215 10.66 1.77 -5.13
C THR A 215 9.71 2.67 -4.36
N LEU A 216 10.25 3.46 -3.44
CA LEU A 216 9.52 4.51 -2.74
C LEU A 216 9.75 5.85 -3.46
N SER A 217 8.70 6.42 -4.04
CA SER A 217 8.78 7.76 -4.64
C SER A 217 8.43 8.84 -3.63
N THR A 218 9.05 10.01 -3.73
CA THR A 218 8.69 11.20 -2.95
C THR A 218 8.89 12.47 -3.76
N VAL A 219 8.08 13.51 -3.51
CA VAL A 219 8.33 14.86 -4.04
C VAL A 219 9.36 15.66 -3.24
N GLY A 220 9.99 15.06 -2.21
CA GLY A 220 11.12 15.66 -1.49
C GLY A 220 10.79 16.10 -0.07
N LEU A 221 10.18 15.22 0.75
CA LEU A 221 10.08 15.47 2.20
C LEU A 221 11.43 15.17 2.86
N VAL A 222 12.36 16.13 2.80
CA VAL A 222 13.77 15.96 3.21
C VAL A 222 13.95 15.25 4.57
N PRO A 223 13.28 15.65 5.67
CA PRO A 223 13.41 14.92 6.94
C PRO A 223 13.03 13.43 6.86
N ARG A 224 12.05 13.09 6.04
CA ARG A 224 11.58 11.71 5.85
C ARG A 224 12.50 10.89 4.96
N ILE A 225 13.26 11.53 4.06
CA ILE A 225 14.35 10.87 3.32
C ILE A 225 15.42 10.38 4.32
N TYR A 226 15.81 11.24 5.27
CA TYR A 226 16.75 10.86 6.32
C TYR A 226 16.18 9.83 7.30
N ASP A 227 14.90 9.90 7.64
CA ASP A 227 14.24 8.86 8.43
C ASP A 227 14.29 7.51 7.70
N LEU A 228 13.98 7.48 6.40
CA LEU A 228 14.02 6.27 5.58
C LEU A 228 15.44 5.66 5.55
N ALA A 229 16.46 6.50 5.40
CA ALA A 229 17.85 6.04 5.42
C ALA A 229 18.21 5.33 6.75
N LYS A 230 17.63 5.76 7.88
CA LYS A 230 17.85 5.14 9.19
C LYS A 230 17.11 3.81 9.37
N GLU A 231 16.07 3.52 8.58
CA GLU A 231 15.35 2.25 8.64
C GLU A 231 16.22 1.05 8.24
N GLY A 232 17.28 1.29 7.44
CA GLY A 232 18.20 0.24 6.97
C GLY A 232 17.57 -0.74 5.98
N ILE A 233 16.38 -0.42 5.44
CA ILE A 233 15.68 -1.26 4.45
C ILE A 233 16.20 -0.87 3.05
N PRO A 234 16.77 -1.81 2.26
CA PRO A 234 17.39 -1.49 0.98
C PRO A 234 16.35 -1.34 -0.15
N VAL A 235 15.39 -0.42 0.04
CA VAL A 235 14.46 0.03 -1.00
C VAL A 235 15.15 1.00 -1.95
N THR A 236 14.62 1.11 -3.18
CA THR A 236 15.04 2.15 -4.12
C THR A 236 14.29 3.45 -3.79
N LEU A 237 15.01 4.55 -3.61
CA LEU A 237 14.40 5.88 -3.50
C LEU A 237 14.30 6.51 -4.89
N ALA A 238 13.10 6.94 -5.28
CA ALA A 238 12.89 7.78 -6.45
C ALA A 238 12.49 9.18 -5.99
N VAL A 239 13.09 10.21 -6.60
CA VAL A 239 12.77 11.61 -6.30
C VAL A 239 12.05 12.22 -7.50
N SER A 240 10.81 12.66 -7.26
CA SER A 240 9.99 13.39 -8.21
C SER A 240 10.46 14.85 -8.30
N LEU A 241 11.56 15.07 -9.02
CA LEU A 241 12.20 16.38 -9.11
C LEU A 241 11.46 17.35 -10.05
N HIS A 242 11.15 16.90 -11.26
CA HIS A 242 10.40 17.58 -12.33
C HIS A 242 11.02 18.84 -12.96
N CYS A 243 11.91 19.57 -12.27
CA CYS A 243 12.51 20.81 -12.76
C CYS A 243 14.00 20.90 -12.38
N PRO A 244 14.84 21.59 -13.17
CA PRO A 244 16.26 21.77 -12.85
C PRO A 244 16.54 22.97 -11.92
N ASP A 245 15.61 23.92 -11.79
CA ASP A 245 15.76 25.15 -11.00
C ASP A 245 14.58 25.37 -10.02
N ASP A 246 14.85 26.10 -8.93
CA ASP A 246 13.88 26.33 -7.86
C ASP A 246 12.71 27.22 -8.30
N GLU A 247 12.94 28.16 -9.22
CA GLU A 247 11.91 29.10 -9.67
C GLU A 247 10.74 28.37 -10.34
N LEU A 248 11.05 27.47 -11.28
CA LEU A 248 10.04 26.65 -11.91
C LEU A 248 9.47 25.62 -10.92
N ARG A 249 10.33 25.01 -10.09
CA ARG A 249 9.89 23.97 -9.14
C ARG A 249 8.95 24.50 -8.07
N ASP A 250 9.09 25.75 -7.62
CA ASP A 250 8.19 26.40 -6.68
C ASP A 250 6.74 26.44 -7.19
N THR A 251 6.55 26.50 -8.51
CA THR A 251 5.23 26.54 -9.14
C THR A 251 4.65 25.15 -9.46
N LEU A 252 5.51 24.19 -9.81
CA LEU A 252 5.08 22.85 -10.24
C LEU A 252 5.07 21.83 -9.09
N VAL A 253 5.88 22.01 -8.07
CA VAL A 253 6.02 21.08 -6.94
C VAL A 253 6.06 21.90 -5.65
N PRO A 254 4.89 22.31 -5.10
CA PRO A 254 4.82 23.35 -4.08
C PRO A 254 5.66 23.11 -2.80
N ILE A 255 5.98 21.85 -2.48
CA ILE A 255 6.92 21.52 -1.38
C ILE A 255 8.31 22.13 -1.56
N ASN A 256 8.69 22.56 -2.77
CA ASN A 256 9.94 23.25 -3.05
C ASN A 256 10.07 24.60 -2.33
N ASN A 257 8.93 25.24 -2.00
CA ASN A 257 8.91 26.44 -1.17
C ASN A 257 9.40 26.18 0.27
N ARG A 258 9.46 24.90 0.67
CA ARG A 258 9.93 24.45 1.98
C ARG A 258 11.29 23.75 1.93
N TYR A 259 11.53 22.94 0.90
CA TYR A 259 12.79 22.22 0.69
C TYR A 259 13.26 22.43 -0.74
N LYS A 260 14.30 23.24 -0.92
CA LYS A 260 14.85 23.60 -2.23
C LYS A 260 15.58 22.43 -2.88
N ILE A 261 15.82 22.53 -4.20
CA ILE A 261 16.44 21.44 -4.96
C ILE A 261 17.77 20.98 -4.36
N ASN A 262 18.60 21.91 -3.87
CA ASN A 262 19.89 21.58 -3.27
C ASN A 262 19.80 20.87 -1.90
N GLU A 263 18.63 20.87 -1.26
CA GLU A 263 18.36 20.17 0.00
C GLU A 263 17.83 18.74 -0.21
N VAL A 264 17.27 18.46 -1.39
CA VAL A 264 16.62 17.20 -1.77
C VAL A 264 17.61 16.27 -2.46
#